data_AF-A0A832TXI9-F1
#
_entry.id   AF-A0A832TXI9-F1
#
_cell.length_a   1.000
_cell.length_b   1.000
_cell.length_c   1.000
_cell.angle_alpha   90.00
_cell.angle_beta   90.00
_cell.angle_gamma   90.00
#
_symmetry.space_group_name_H-M   'P 1'
#
loop_
_entity.id
_entity.type
_entity.pdbx_description
1 polymer ?
#
loop_
_entity_poly.entity_id
_entity_poly.type
_entity_poly.pdbx_seq_one_letter_code
_entity_poly.pdbx_strand_id
1 'polypeptide(L)' 'MKILVYEYVSGGGLAGKPLNPSILCEGFGMLKTLSADFQAAGHSVTVSLDSRISHFQPLLKADQVVTTYTLDQS' A
#
# COMPACT_ATOMS: atom_id res chain seq x y z
N MET A 1 11.85 14.61 4.00
CA MET A 1 10.70 15.09 3.20
C MET A 1 9.46 14.30 3.61
N LYS A 2 8.25 14.72 3.21
CA LYS A 2 7.02 13.91 3.35
C LYS A 2 6.80 13.17 2.03
N ILE A 3 6.69 11.85 2.07
CA ILE A 3 6.59 10.99 0.89
C ILE A 3 5.32 10.15 1.01
N LEU A 4 4.48 10.22 -0.01
CA LEU A 4 3.38 9.27 -0.20
C LEU A 4 3.88 8.15 -1.12
N VAL A 5 3.83 6.92 -0.62
CA VAL A 5 4.09 5.73 -1.42
C VAL A 5 2.75 5.07 -1.78
N TYR A 6 2.50 4.99 -3.07
CA TYR A 6 1.34 4.31 -3.65
C TYR A 6 1.84 3.23 -4.60
N GLU A 7 1.33 2.02 -4.43
CA GLU A 7 1.50 0.92 -5.38
C GLU A 7 0.12 0.54 -5.92
N TYR A 8 0.03 0.27 -7.22
CA TYR A 8 -1.25 0.14 -7.92
C TYR A 8 -2.11 -1.03 -7.39
N VAL A 9 -1.52 -2.20 -7.17
CA VAL A 9 -2.25 -3.42 -6.84
C VAL A 9 -2.64 -3.43 -5.36
N SER A 10 -1.68 -3.15 -4.47
CA SER A 10 -1.84 -3.15 -3.02
C SER A 10 -2.42 -1.85 -2.48
N GLY A 11 -2.43 -0.77 -3.25
CA GLY A 11 -2.93 0.55 -2.83
C GLY A 11 -4.37 0.89 -3.26
N GLY A 12 -5.04 0.02 -4.03
CA GLY A 12 -6.46 0.17 -4.41
C GLY A 12 -6.75 0.42 -5.90
N GLY A 13 -5.74 0.36 -6.79
CA GLY A 13 -5.91 0.57 -8.23
C GLY A 13 -6.77 -0.48 -8.94
N LEU A 14 -6.97 -1.64 -8.31
CA LEU A 14 -7.89 -2.69 -8.76
C LEU A 14 -9.25 -2.63 -8.06
N ALA A 15 -9.76 -1.43 -7.77
CA ALA A 15 -11.08 -1.22 -7.19
C ALA A 15 -12.18 -1.96 -8.00
N GLY A 16 -13.04 -2.69 -7.31
CA GLY A 16 -14.10 -3.52 -7.94
C GLY A 16 -13.61 -4.72 -8.77
N LYS A 17 -12.29 -4.98 -8.83
CA LYS A 17 -11.70 -6.11 -9.58
C LYS A 17 -11.02 -7.10 -8.63
N PRO A 18 -10.98 -8.41 -8.93
CA PRO A 18 -10.28 -9.39 -8.11
C PRO A 18 -8.78 -9.07 -7.94
N LEU A 19 -8.24 -9.33 -6.76
CA LEU A 19 -6.79 -9.28 -6.52
C LEU A 19 -6.17 -10.63 -6.89
N ASN A 20 -5.35 -10.65 -7.94
CA ASN A 20 -4.57 -11.84 -8.28
C ASN A 20 -3.43 -12.00 -7.25
N PRO A 21 -3.32 -13.13 -6.52
CA PRO A 21 -2.32 -13.29 -5.46
C PRO A 21 -0.87 -13.11 -5.92
N SER A 22 -0.51 -13.61 -7.10
CA SER A 22 0.88 -13.51 -7.60
C SER A 22 1.27 -12.05 -7.83
N ILE A 23 0.40 -11.30 -8.50
CA ILE A 23 0.62 -9.88 -8.78
C ILE A 23 0.55 -9.04 -7.50
N LEU A 24 -0.33 -9.42 -6.56
CA LEU A 24 -0.39 -8.80 -5.23
C LEU A 24 0.90 -9.01 -4.44
N CYS A 25 1.49 -10.20 -4.46
CA CYS A 25 2.76 -10.45 -3.79
C CYS A 25 3.89 -9.57 -4.34
N GLU A 26 3.97 -9.41 -5.67
CA GLU A 26 4.95 -8.52 -6.30
C GLU A 26 4.71 -7.06 -5.92
N GLY A 27 3.48 -6.57 -6.09
CA GLY A 27 3.10 -5.19 -5.75
C GLY A 27 3.33 -4.86 -4.28
N PHE A 28 2.87 -5.72 -3.37
CA PHE A 28 3.08 -5.53 -1.93
C PHE A 28 4.56 -5.61 -1.54
N GLY A 29 5.34 -6.48 -2.18
CA GLY A 29 6.79 -6.57 -1.99
C GLY A 29 7.50 -5.26 -2.35
N MET A 30 7.11 -4.64 -3.47
CA MET A 30 7.62 -3.33 -3.88
C MET A 30 7.21 -2.24 -2.89
N LEU A 31 5.93 -2.18 -2.50
CA LEU A 31 5.41 -1.20 -1.54
C LEU A 31 6.18 -1.26 -0.22
N LYS A 32 6.32 -2.46 0.34
CA LYS A 32 7.01 -2.72 1.60
C LYS A 32 8.48 -2.31 1.56
N THR A 33 9.18 -2.67 0.47
CA THR A 33 10.61 -2.37 0.31
C THR A 33 10.82 -0.86 0.19
N LEU A 34 10.06 -0.22 -0.70
CA LEU A 34 10.21 1.22 -0.96
C LEU A 34 9.85 2.07 0.26
N SER A 35 8.79 1.71 1.01
CA SER A 35 8.42 2.44 2.22
C SER A 35 9.50 2.31 3.31
N ALA A 36 10.08 1.12 3.46
CA ALA A 36 11.16 0.87 4.41
C ALA A 36 12.43 1.63 4.04
N ASP A 37 12.81 1.67 2.76
CA ASP A 37 14.00 2.39 2.29
C ASP A 37 13.86 3.90 2.51
N PHE A 38 12.69 4.49 2.24
CA PHE A 38 12.45 5.90 2.52
C PHE A 38 12.44 6.23 4.01
N GLN A 39 11.91 5.35 4.86
CA GLN A 39 12.03 5.51 6.30
C GLN A 39 13.50 5.44 6.75
N ALA A 40 14.27 4.48 6.23
CA ALA A 40 15.69 4.35 6.56
C ALA A 40 16.51 5.58 6.11
N ALA A 41 16.09 6.25 5.03
CA ALA A 41 16.65 7.53 4.59
C ALA A 41 16.22 8.75 5.43
N GLY A 42 15.45 8.56 6.51
CA GLY A 42 15.01 9.62 7.40
C GLY A 42 13.86 10.48 6.84
N HIS A 43 13.05 9.94 5.94
CA HIS A 43 11.84 10.59 5.45
C HIS A 43 10.60 10.18 6.24
N SER A 44 9.60 11.06 6.28
CA SER A 44 8.27 10.73 6.81
C SER A 44 7.44 10.13 5.70
N VAL A 45 6.99 8.89 5.89
CA VAL A 45 6.39 8.03 4.87
C VAL A 45 4.94 7.76 5.20
N THR A 46 4.05 8.11 4.27
CA THR A 46 2.65 7.67 4.26
C THR A 46 2.48 6.62 3.18
N VAL A 47 1.79 5.52 3.50
CA VAL A 47 1.47 4.44 2.56
C VAL A 47 -0.03 4.35 2.34
N SER A 48 -0.45 4.17 1.08
CA SER A 48 -1.82 3.77 0.73
C SER A 48 -1.96 2.25 0.72
N LEU A 49 -2.97 1.69 1.39
CA LEU A 49 -3.22 0.25 1.46
C LEU A 49 -4.68 -0.09 1.19
N ASP A 50 -4.95 -1.00 0.27
CA ASP A 50 -6.29 -1.48 -0.04
C ASP A 50 -6.90 -2.20 1.17
N SER A 51 -8.12 -1.81 1.54
CA SER A 51 -8.90 -2.39 2.64
C SER A 51 -8.96 -3.92 2.62
N ARG A 52 -8.98 -4.54 1.43
CA ARG A 52 -9.03 -6.00 1.24
C ARG A 52 -7.80 -6.74 1.77
N ILE A 53 -6.68 -6.03 1.93
CA ILE A 53 -5.40 -6.56 2.43
C ILE A 53 -4.90 -5.81 3.66
N SER A 54 -5.77 -5.04 4.32
CA SER A 54 -5.45 -4.23 5.50
C SER A 54 -4.80 -5.02 6.64
N HIS A 55 -5.06 -6.32 6.75
CA HIS A 55 -4.42 -7.21 7.72
C HIS A 55 -2.89 -7.34 7.53
N PHE A 56 -2.33 -6.97 6.38
CA PHE A 56 -0.89 -6.91 6.14
C PHE A 56 -0.22 -5.61 6.62
N GLN A 57 -0.99 -4.64 7.13
CA GLN A 57 -0.47 -3.38 7.67
C GLN A 57 0.72 -3.56 8.63
N PRO A 58 0.75 -4.54 9.56
CA PRO A 58 1.88 -4.73 10.47
C PRO A 58 3.22 -5.06 9.79
N LEU A 59 3.21 -5.42 8.50
CA LEU A 59 4.40 -5.75 7.73
C LEU A 59 5.05 -4.51 7.07
N LEU A 60 4.38 -3.36 7.09
CA LEU A 60 4.84 -2.12 6.47
C LEU A 60 5.62 -1.26 7.45
N LYS A 61 6.70 -0.63 6.98
CA LYS A 61 7.40 0.44 7.69
C LYS A 61 6.96 1.78 7.10
N ALA A 62 6.09 2.48 7.82
CA ALA A 62 5.58 3.80 7.45
C ALA A 62 5.13 4.55 8.72
N ASP A 63 5.15 5.88 8.68
CA ASP A 63 4.65 6.74 9.76
C ASP A 63 3.12 6.75 9.79
N GLN A 64 2.50 6.60 8.63
CA GLN A 64 1.06 6.50 8.48
C GLN A 64 0.68 5.49 7.40
N VAL A 65 -0.38 4.72 7.66
CA VAL A 65 -1.04 3.89 6.65
C VAL A 65 -2.46 4.41 6.46
N VAL A 66 -2.79 4.74 5.22
CA VAL A 66 -4.12 5.20 4.80
C VAL A 66 -4.81 4.04 4.10
N THR A 67 -5.87 3.52 4.71
CA THR A 67 -6.67 2.46 4.11
C THR A 67 -7.58 3.01 3.04
N THR A 68 -7.52 2.45 1.83
CA THR A 68 -8.39 2.81 0.70
C THR A 68 -9.54 1.82 0.55
N TYR A 69 -10.71 2.37 0.23
CA TYR A 69 -11.95 1.61 0.06
C TYR A 69 -12.44 1.79 -1.37
N THR A 70 -13.04 0.74 -1.92
CA THR A 70 -13.78 0.87 -3.19
C THR A 70 -15.03 1.71 -2.90
N LEU A 71 -15.26 2.76 -3.70
CA LEU A 71 -16.52 3.48 -3.65
C LEU A 71 -17.61 2.60 -4.27
N ASP A 72 -18.73 2.46 -3.58
CA ASP A 72 -19.90 1.80 -4.15
C ASP A 72 -20.32 2.58 -5.41
N GLN A 73 -20.37 1.89 -6.56
CA GLN A 73 -20.94 2.46 -7.77
C GLN A 73 -22.47 2.38 -7.61
N SER A 74 -23.07 3.49 -7.18
CA SER A 74 -24.53 3.72 -7.19
C SER A 74 -25.09 3.78 -8.60
#